data_AF-A0A1J3GDP9-F1
#
_entry.id   AF-A0A1J3GDP9-F1
#
_cell.length_a   1.000
_cell.length_b   1.000
_cell.length_c   1.000
_cell.angle_alpha   90.00
_cell.angle_beta   90.00
_cell.angle_gamma   90.00
#
_symmetry.space_group_name_H-M   'P 1'
#
loop_
_entity.id
_entity.type
_entity.pdbx_description
1 polymer ?
#
loop_
_entity_poly.entity_id
_entity_poly.type
_entity_poly.pdbx_seq_one_letter_code
_entity_poly.pdbx_strand_id
1 'polypeptide(L)'
;KEMGLVPDSVSYNILIRGCSNNGDLETAFAYRDEMMKEGFKPTFYTYNALIHGLFMENKIEAAEILIREIREKGIAFDAVT
;
A
#
# COMPACT_ATOMS: atom_id res chain seq x y z
N LYS A 1 -21.35 16.55 -9.12
CA LYS A 1 -20.83 17.25 -7.92
C LYS A 1 -20.11 16.19 -7.12
N GLU A 2 -18.86 15.89 -7.48
CA GLU A 2 -18.01 15.04 -6.65
C GLU A 2 -17.69 15.89 -5.42
N MET A 3 -18.10 15.44 -4.23
CA MET A 3 -17.65 16.09 -3.01
C MET A 3 -16.14 15.89 -2.98
N GLY A 4 -15.39 16.95 -3.25
CA GLY A 4 -13.93 16.97 -3.23
C GLY A 4 -13.40 16.73 -1.82
N LEU A 5 -13.59 15.52 -1.31
CA LEU A 5 -12.89 15.00 -0.16
C LEU A 5 -11.50 14.66 -0.69
N VAL A 6 -10.54 15.54 -0.44
CA VAL A 6 -9.13 15.24 -0.66
C VAL A 6 -8.84 13.96 0.13
N PRO A 7 -8.47 12.86 -0.54
CA PRO A 7 -8.17 11.62 0.16
C PRO A 7 -7.00 11.88 1.10
N ASP A 8 -7.17 11.55 2.38
CA ASP A 8 -6.08 11.55 3.33
C ASP A 8 -5.34 10.22 3.30
N SER A 9 -4.24 10.12 4.05
CA SER A 9 -3.44 8.88 4.14
C SER A 9 -4.27 7.67 4.60
N VAL A 10 -5.32 7.89 5.39
CA VAL A 10 -6.24 6.84 5.86
C VAL A 10 -7.10 6.33 4.71
N SER A 11 -7.63 7.24 3.89
CA SER A 11 -8.46 6.93 2.72
C SER A 11 -7.69 6.07 1.71
N TYR A 12 -6.45 6.46 1.37
CA TYR A 12 -5.58 5.65 0.51
C TYR A 12 -5.32 4.26 1.10
N ASN A 13 -5.03 4.17 2.40
CA ASN A 13 -4.80 2.88 3.04
C ASN A 13 -6.01 1.95 2.98
N ILE A 14 -7.23 2.49 3.11
CA ILE A 14 -8.47 1.71 2.97
C ILE A 14 -8.63 1.20 1.53
N LEU A 15 -8.44 2.08 0.53
CA LEU A 15 -8.53 1.72 -0.89
C LEU A 15 -7.50 0.65 -1.27
N ILE A 16 -6.23 0.86 -0.90
CA ILE A 16 -5.13 -0.07 -1.17
C ILE A 16 -5.40 -1.43 -0.53
N ARG A 17 -5.88 -1.48 0.71
CA ARG A 17 -6.24 -2.74 1.38
C ARG A 17 -7.40 -3.44 0.70
N GLY A 18 -8.45 -2.70 0.33
CA GLY A 18 -9.60 -3.26 -0.39
C GLY A 18 -9.19 -3.90 -1.70
N CYS A 19 -8.43 -3.18 -2.53
CA CYS A 19 -7.91 -3.67 -3.80
C CYS A 19 -6.97 -4.87 -3.61
N SER A 20 -6.02 -4.79 -2.67
CA SER A 20 -5.05 -5.86 -2.40
C SER A 20 -5.71 -7.16 -1.94
N ASN A 21 -6.75 -7.08 -1.10
CA ASN A 21 -7.50 -8.25 -0.63
C ASN A 21 -8.37 -8.88 -1.72
N ASN A 22 -8.76 -8.11 -2.73
CA ASN A 22 -9.53 -8.59 -3.88
C ASN A 22 -8.63 -9.09 -5.03
N GLY A 23 -7.30 -9.13 -4.84
CA GLY A 23 -6.34 -9.52 -5.88
C GLY A 23 -6.10 -8.43 -6.94
N ASP A 24 -6.78 -7.28 -6.85
CA ASP A 24 -6.58 -6.14 -7.74
C ASP A 24 -5.35 -5.33 -7.35
N LEU A 25 -4.19 -5.96 -7.53
CA LEU A 25 -2.91 -5.38 -7.18
C LEU A 25 -2.54 -4.20 -8.06
N GLU A 26 -2.97 -4.19 -9.33
CA GLU A 26 -2.69 -3.08 -10.26
C GLU A 26 -3.28 -1.77 -9.72
N THR A 27 -4.56 -1.79 -9.36
CA THR A 27 -5.23 -0.63 -8.75
C THR A 27 -4.64 -0.31 -7.38
N ALA A 28 -4.28 -1.31 -6.58
CA ALA A 28 -3.65 -1.08 -5.28
C ALA A 28 -2.30 -0.34 -5.40
N PHE A 29 -1.47 -0.70 -6.39
CA PHE A 29 -0.23 0.02 -6.67
C PHE A 29 -0.47 1.42 -7.23
N ALA A 30 -1.48 1.60 -8.08
CA ALA A 30 -1.85 2.91 -8.61
C ALA A 30 -2.20 3.89 -7.48
N TYR A 31 -2.99 3.44 -6.48
CA TYR A 31 -3.31 4.26 -5.31
C TYR A 31 -2.10 4.55 -4.43
N ARG A 32 -1.16 3.61 -4.28
CA ARG A 32 0.10 3.89 -3.55
C ARG A 32 0.92 4.97 -4.26
N ASP A 33 0.98 4.92 -5.58
CA ASP A 33 1.74 5.89 -6.38
C ASP A 33 1.05 7.26 -6.38
N GLU A 34 -0.28 7.30 -6.40
CA GLU A 34 -1.07 8.52 -6.22
C GLU A 34 -0.86 9.13 -4.83
N MET A 35 -0.93 8.31 -3.77
CA MET A 35 -0.63 8.72 -2.40
C MET A 35 0.74 9.42 -2.32
N MET A 36 1.76 8.87 -2.97
CA MET A 36 3.11 9.48 -3.02
C MET A 36 3.14 10.79 -3.82
N LYS A 37 2.40 10.88 -4.94
CA LYS A 37 2.30 12.11 -5.75
C LYS A 37 1.64 13.25 -4.99
N GLU A 38 0.62 12.95 -4.19
CA GLU A 38 -0.07 13.90 -3.32
C GLU A 38 0.74 14.25 -2.05
N GLY A 39 1.95 13.70 -1.89
CA GLY A 39 2.86 14.02 -0.79
C GLY A 39 2.64 13.20 0.49
N PHE A 40 1.72 12.24 0.46
CA PHE A 40 1.52 11.30 1.56
C PHE A 40 2.56 10.18 1.48
N LYS A 41 3.11 9.81 2.65
CA LYS A 41 4.11 8.74 2.74
C LYS A 41 3.43 7.40 2.98
N PRO A 42 3.64 6.39 2.13
CA PRO A 42 3.23 5.02 2.41
C PRO A 42 3.77 4.58 3.78
N THR A 43 2.90 4.02 4.61
CA THR A 43 3.26 3.55 5.94
C THR A 43 3.48 2.04 5.90
N PHE A 44 3.93 1.47 7.02
CA PHE A 44 4.02 0.01 7.16
C PHE A 44 2.69 -0.68 6.81
N TYR A 45 1.55 -0.09 7.17
CA TYR A 45 0.23 -0.63 6.85
C TYR A 45 -0.02 -0.72 5.33
N THR A 46 0.39 0.31 4.59
CA THR A 46 0.29 0.35 3.12
C THR A 46 1.06 -0.80 2.49
N TYR A 47 2.32 -0.99 2.91
CA TYR A 47 3.15 -2.07 2.39
C TYR A 47 2.65 -3.45 2.82
N ASN A 48 2.19 -3.60 4.07
CA ASN A 48 1.66 -4.86 4.58
C ASN A 48 0.44 -5.31 3.77
N ALA A 49 -0.46 -4.39 3.41
CA ALA A 49 -1.61 -4.69 2.55
C ALA A 49 -1.18 -5.19 1.16
N LEU A 50 -0.22 -4.50 0.52
CA LEU A 50 0.30 -4.89 -0.80
C LEU A 50 1.02 -6.23 -0.76
N ILE A 51 1.89 -6.44 0.23
CA ILE A 51 2.61 -7.70 0.44
C ILE A 51 1.62 -8.85 0.66
N HIS A 52 0.60 -8.65 1.50
CA HIS A 52 -0.43 -9.66 1.72
C HIS A 52 -1.14 -10.03 0.40
N GLY A 53 -1.58 -9.05 -0.39
CA GLY A 53 -2.19 -9.30 -1.69
C GLY A 53 -1.26 -10.04 -2.65
N LEU A 54 0.03 -9.68 -2.68
CA LEU A 54 1.03 -10.37 -3.50
C LEU A 54 1.23 -11.84 -3.09
N PHE A 55 1.22 -12.14 -1.80
CA PHE A 55 1.26 -13.53 -1.33
C PHE A 55 0.02 -14.31 -1.75
N MET A 56 -1.17 -13.70 -1.68
CA MET A 56 -2.42 -14.35 -2.12
C MET A 56 -2.43 -14.65 -3.62
N GLU A 57 -1.83 -13.76 -4.42
CA GLU A 57 -1.68 -13.91 -5.87
C GLU A 57 -0.43 -14.72 -6.29
N ASN A 58 0.29 -15.31 -5.32
CA ASN A 58 1.52 -16.10 -5.53
C ASN A 58 2.64 -15.32 -6.27
N LYS A 59 2.70 -14.00 -6.11
CA LYS A 59 3.69 -13.09 -6.70
C LYS A 59 4.83 -12.79 -5.73
N ILE A 60 5.58 -13.84 -5.36
CA ILE A 60 6.56 -13.81 -4.27
C ILE A 60 7.72 -12.86 -4.55
N GLU A 61 8.23 -12.82 -5.78
CA GLU A 61 9.36 -11.97 -6.17
C GLU A 61 9.03 -10.48 -5.98
N ALA A 62 7.80 -10.08 -6.32
CA ALA A 62 7.33 -8.72 -6.10
C ALA A 62 7.14 -8.41 -4.61
N ALA A 63 6.74 -9.38 -3.79
CA ALA A 63 6.64 -9.20 -2.34
C ALA A 63 8.03 -8.98 -1.72
N GLU A 64 9.05 -9.73 -2.17
CA GLU A 64 10.43 -9.55 -1.72
C GLU A 64 10.99 -8.17 -2.06
N ILE A 65 10.67 -7.65 -3.25
CA ILE A 65 11.06 -6.28 -3.65
C ILE A 65 10.47 -5.25 -2.68
N LEU A 66 9.19 -5.36 -2.33
CA LEU A 66 8.57 -4.44 -1.36
C LEU A 66 9.19 -4.57 0.03
N ILE A 67 9.52 -5.79 0.49
CA ILE A 67 10.18 -6.00 1.78
C ILE A 67 11.57 -5.34 1.81
N ARG A 68 12.32 -5.42 0.70
CA ARG A 68 13.60 -4.71 0.57
C ARG A 68 13.42 -3.20 0.59
N GLU A 69 12.41 -2.68 -0.10
CA GLU A 69 12.08 -1.25 -0.10
C GLU A 69 11.77 -0.73 1.31
N ILE A 70 11.00 -1.47 2.12
CA ILE A 70 10.71 -1.12 3.52
C ILE A 70 12.02 -0.98 4.32
N ARG A 71 12.96 -1.94 4.15
CA ARG A 71 14.25 -1.94 4.84
C ARG A 71 15.12 -0.77 4.41
N GLU A 72 15.21 -0.49 3.11
CA GLU A 72 16.01 0.62 2.57
C GLU A 72 15.46 1.99 2.98
N LYS A 73 14.13 2.13 3.03
CA LYS A 73 13.47 3.37 3.47
C LYS A 73 13.45 3.54 4.99
N GLY A 74 13.89 2.54 5.76
CA GLY A 74 13.86 2.57 7.22
C GLY A 74 12.44 2.73 7.78
N ILE A 75 11.43 2.23 7.06
CA ILE A 75 10.04 2.28 7.52
C ILE A 75 9.95 1.34 8.70
N ALA A 76 9.84 1.91 9.91
CA ALA A 76 9.65 1.15 11.12
C ALA A 76 8.36 0.33 10.96
N PHE A 77 8.48 -0.99 11.14
CA PHE A 77 7.33 -1.82 11.48
C PHE A 77 6.75 -1.17 12.73
N ASP A 78 5.60 -0.50 12.60
CA ASP A 78 4.92 -0.02 13.80
C ASP A 78 4.56 -1.28 14.58
N ALA A 79 5.29 -1.50 15.67
CA ALA A 79 5.17 -2.66 16.51
C ALA A 79 3.92 -2.49 17.39
N VAL A 80 2.76 -2.36 16.76
CA VAL A 80 1.49 -2.69 17.41
C VAL A 80 1.16 -4.10 16.96
N THR A 81 1.78 -5.04 17.69
CA THR A 81 1.37 -6.44 17.76
C THR A 81 -0.05 -6.52 18.33
#